data_AF-A0A921QWY6-F1
#
_entry.id   AF-A0A921QWY6-F1
#
_cell.length_a   1.000
_cell.length_b   1.000
_cell.length_c   1.000
_cell.angle_alpha   90.00
_cell.angle_beta   90.00
_cell.angle_gamma   90.00
#
_symmetry.space_group_name_H-M   'P 1'
#
loop_
_entity.id
_entity.type
_entity.pdbx_description
1 polymer ?
#
loop_
_entity_poly.entity_id
_entity_poly.type
_entity_poly.pdbx_seq_one_letter_code
_entity_poly.pdbx_strand_id
1 'polypeptide(L)'
;MGRKIKRKAGVKKQAKRIAPSSSSSNPAVASGPAKVWQPGVDALEDGEELHFDPEAYNYLRGFGIGWSCLSFDVVHDQLGLVRSEFPHTLYGVAGTQADKASRNYIGIFKLSNISGKKREPIPSSAIDGDSDTDVDSESSSDGEDEETNEDTKPILHLKKVAHAGCVNRIRSMTQKPHICATWGATGHVQVWDLSSILNSLAESATPAPKEDDVIHRQTPVKVFSGHKAEGYAIDWSPLVTGSLFLVTAIRAFTCGSRLHLTGT
;
A
#
# COMPACT_ATOMS: atom_id res chain seq x y z
N MET A 1 41.14 -23.28 -22.64
CA MET A 1 41.60 -23.41 -24.04
C MET A 1 41.11 -22.19 -24.83
N GLY A 2 41.74 -21.80 -25.95
CA GLY A 2 41.30 -20.62 -26.71
C GLY A 2 41.62 -20.73 -28.20
N ARG A 3 41.20 -19.73 -29.00
CA ARG A 3 41.62 -19.50 -30.40
C ARG A 3 41.66 -18.00 -30.71
N LYS A 4 42.62 -17.57 -31.54
CA LYS A 4 42.84 -16.20 -32.02
C LYS A 4 42.76 -16.17 -33.55
N ILE A 5 42.39 -15.02 -34.14
CA ILE A 5 42.65 -14.70 -35.57
C ILE A 5 43.37 -13.32 -35.66
N LYS A 6 44.17 -13.14 -36.72
CA LYS A 6 45.25 -12.13 -36.82
C LYS A 6 44.82 -10.75 -37.38
N ARG A 7 45.65 -9.73 -37.08
CA ARG A 7 45.58 -8.33 -37.54
C ARG A 7 46.20 -8.10 -38.94
N LYS A 8 45.90 -6.93 -39.54
CA LYS A 8 46.79 -6.17 -40.45
C LYS A 8 47.12 -4.79 -39.84
N ALA A 9 48.17 -4.12 -40.33
CA ALA A 9 48.65 -2.79 -39.92
C ALA A 9 48.73 -1.83 -41.13
N GLY A 10 48.80 -0.49 -41.02
CA GLY A 10 48.83 0.42 -39.83
C GLY A 10 47.88 1.62 -40.01
N VAL A 11 48.25 2.91 -39.83
CA VAL A 11 49.55 3.58 -39.53
C VAL A 11 49.30 4.87 -38.66
N LYS A 12 50.38 5.57 -38.27
CA LYS A 12 50.55 6.75 -37.38
C LYS A 12 49.87 8.04 -37.90
N LYS A 13 49.45 9.02 -37.07
CA LYS A 13 50.05 9.71 -35.89
C LYS A 13 48.94 10.21 -34.92
N GLN A 14 49.11 10.84 -33.74
CA GLN A 14 50.10 10.92 -32.63
C GLN A 14 49.34 11.56 -31.42
N ALA A 15 49.25 10.94 -30.23
CA ALA A 15 50.19 10.96 -29.09
C ALA A 15 50.07 12.15 -28.08
N LYS A 16 49.41 11.92 -26.93
CA LYS A 16 49.83 12.41 -25.60
C LYS A 16 49.41 11.39 -24.50
N ARG A 17 50.27 11.20 -23.49
CA ARG A 17 50.12 10.25 -22.35
C ARG A 17 49.31 10.95 -21.22
N ILE A 18 48.73 10.30 -20.20
CA ILE A 18 49.37 9.57 -19.07
C ILE A 18 48.40 8.51 -18.47
N ALA A 19 48.92 7.67 -17.56
CA ALA A 19 48.46 6.35 -17.10
C ALA A 19 47.43 6.37 -15.93
N PRO A 20 46.90 5.21 -15.47
CA PRO A 20 45.67 5.10 -14.67
C PRO A 20 45.86 4.84 -13.15
N SER A 21 44.80 5.09 -12.39
CA SER A 21 44.61 4.74 -10.97
C SER A 21 43.09 4.61 -10.72
N SER A 22 42.52 3.42 -10.51
CA SER A 22 42.46 2.63 -9.26
C SER A 22 41.20 2.93 -8.43
N SER A 23 40.79 1.95 -7.60
CA SER A 23 39.71 2.00 -6.60
C SER A 23 38.30 2.40 -7.07
N SER A 24 37.46 1.38 -7.26
CA SER A 24 36.01 1.48 -7.07
C SER A 24 35.71 1.67 -5.58
N SER A 25 35.71 2.90 -5.10
CA SER A 25 35.17 3.26 -3.78
C SER A 25 33.66 3.49 -3.91
N ASN A 26 32.86 2.78 -3.12
CA ASN A 26 31.50 3.24 -2.82
C ASN A 26 31.58 4.68 -2.28
N PRO A 27 30.68 5.60 -2.66
CA PRO A 27 30.64 6.92 -2.03
C PRO A 27 30.37 6.71 -0.54
N ALA A 28 31.25 7.24 0.30
CA ALA A 28 31.07 7.19 1.74
C ALA A 28 29.80 7.97 2.11
N VAL A 29 28.93 7.36 2.92
CA VAL A 29 27.78 8.05 3.51
C VAL A 29 28.32 9.25 4.28
N ALA A 30 27.85 10.46 3.95
CA ALA A 30 28.32 11.68 4.57
C ALA A 30 27.96 11.67 6.07
N SER A 31 28.98 11.53 6.92
CA SER A 31 28.83 11.54 8.38
C SER A 31 28.64 12.99 8.85
N GLY A 32 27.40 13.45 8.76
CA GLY A 32 26.89 14.67 9.37
C GLY A 32 25.46 14.41 9.88
N PRO A 33 24.93 15.26 10.78
CA PRO A 33 23.56 15.10 11.26
C PRO A 33 22.59 15.19 10.08
N ALA A 34 21.77 14.15 9.88
CA ALA A 34 20.82 14.08 8.78
C ALA A 34 19.77 15.19 8.90
N LYS A 35 19.87 16.21 8.06
CA LYS A 35 18.88 17.29 8.02
C LYS A 35 17.66 16.82 7.23
N VAL A 36 16.53 16.69 7.90
CA VAL A 36 15.23 16.41 7.25
C VAL A 36 14.87 17.56 6.31
N TRP A 37 14.75 17.25 5.00
CA TRP A 37 14.40 18.21 3.97
C TRP A 37 12.96 18.69 4.08
N GLN A 38 12.75 20.01 4.02
CA GLN A 38 11.43 20.63 4.19
C GLN A 38 10.88 21.21 2.86
N PRO A 39 9.75 20.69 2.34
CA PRO A 39 9.17 21.17 1.09
C PRO A 39 8.86 22.68 1.13
N GLY A 40 9.47 23.44 0.21
CA GLY A 40 9.25 24.88 0.09
C GLY A 40 10.05 25.76 1.06
N VAL A 41 10.85 25.16 1.94
CA VAL A 41 11.84 25.88 2.78
C VAL A 41 13.25 25.59 2.25
N ASP A 42 13.55 24.32 2.02
CA ASP A 42 14.82 23.89 1.43
C ASP A 42 14.69 23.80 -0.10
N ALA A 43 15.60 24.46 -0.81
CA ALA A 43 15.79 24.23 -2.23
C ALA A 43 16.48 22.87 -2.44
N LEU A 44 16.17 22.19 -3.54
CA LEU A 44 16.86 20.99 -3.99
C LEU A 44 17.75 21.40 -5.18
N GLU A 45 19.06 21.17 -5.08
CA GLU A 45 20.01 21.54 -6.14
C GLU A 45 19.98 20.54 -7.32
N ASP A 46 20.47 20.96 -8.49
CA ASP A 46 20.48 20.15 -9.72
C ASP A 46 21.36 18.90 -9.54
N GLY A 47 20.72 17.76 -9.26
CA GLY A 47 21.38 16.46 -9.04
C GLY A 47 21.30 15.94 -7.60
N GLU A 48 20.65 16.65 -6.68
CA GLU A 48 20.32 16.11 -5.36
C GLU A 48 19.11 15.16 -5.42
N GLU A 49 19.26 13.96 -4.87
CA GLU A 49 18.17 12.99 -4.70
C GLU A 49 17.77 12.90 -3.22
N LEU A 50 16.47 13.02 -2.95
CA LEU A 50 15.94 12.88 -1.59
C LEU A 50 15.92 11.42 -1.17
N HIS A 51 16.83 11.07 -0.25
CA HIS A 51 16.81 9.76 0.40
C HIS A 51 15.78 9.72 1.52
N PHE A 52 15.05 8.60 1.55
CA PHE A 52 14.13 8.28 2.63
C PHE A 52 14.91 7.86 3.89
N ASP A 53 14.51 8.37 5.06
CA ASP A 53 15.02 7.98 6.39
C ASP A 53 14.20 6.82 6.97
N PRO A 54 14.76 5.59 7.06
CA PRO A 54 14.09 4.42 7.63
C PRO A 54 13.60 4.59 9.07
N GLU A 55 14.20 5.50 9.85
CA GLU A 55 13.90 5.65 11.28
C GLU A 55 12.62 6.47 11.53
N ALA A 56 12.17 7.25 10.54
CA ALA A 56 10.94 8.01 10.61
C ALA A 56 9.67 7.13 10.74
N TYR A 57 9.75 5.83 10.38
CA TYR A 57 8.61 4.91 10.33
C TYR A 57 8.82 3.71 11.27
N ASN A 58 7.82 3.41 12.11
CA ASN A 58 7.83 2.16 12.92
C ASN A 58 7.81 0.91 12.02
N TYR A 59 7.25 1.04 10.81
CA TYR A 59 7.18 0.00 9.79
C TYR A 59 6.97 0.64 8.41
N LEU A 60 7.78 0.26 7.43
CA LEU A 60 7.58 0.59 6.02
C LEU A 60 7.93 -0.62 5.14
N ARG A 61 6.96 -1.11 4.36
CA ARG A 61 7.17 -2.15 3.35
C ARG A 61 6.29 -1.89 2.13
N GLY A 62 6.88 -2.00 0.94
CA GLY A 62 6.14 -1.97 -0.32
C GLY A 62 5.62 -3.36 -0.68
N PHE A 63 4.42 -3.43 -1.24
CA PHE A 63 3.84 -4.65 -1.80
C PHE A 63 3.05 -4.33 -3.07
N GLY A 64 3.00 -5.27 -4.01
CA GLY A 64 2.32 -5.10 -5.30
C GLY A 64 1.11 -6.01 -5.42
N ILE A 65 -0.03 -5.45 -5.84
CA ILE A 65 -1.29 -6.19 -6.08
C ILE A 65 -1.66 -6.27 -7.57
N GLY A 66 -0.68 -6.09 -8.46
CA GLY A 66 -0.82 -6.14 -9.92
C GLY A 66 -1.02 -4.76 -10.54
N TRP A 67 -2.27 -4.37 -10.82
CA TRP A 67 -2.59 -3.06 -11.40
C TRP A 67 -2.55 -1.93 -10.37
N SER A 68 -2.42 -0.69 -10.86
CA SER A 68 -2.66 0.52 -10.07
C SER A 68 -4.09 0.54 -9.51
N CYS A 69 -4.26 1.09 -8.31
CA CYS A 69 -5.56 1.23 -7.66
C CYS A 69 -5.89 2.70 -7.40
N LEU A 70 -7.09 3.12 -7.82
CA LEU A 70 -7.61 4.48 -7.57
C LEU A 70 -8.13 4.64 -6.14
N SER A 71 -8.44 3.52 -5.48
CA SER A 71 -8.98 3.48 -4.14
C SER A 71 -8.68 2.16 -3.45
N PHE A 72 -8.53 2.24 -2.13
CA PHE A 72 -8.51 1.10 -1.24
C PHE A 72 -9.27 1.45 0.03
N ASP A 73 -9.65 0.43 0.79
CA ASP A 73 -10.31 0.58 2.08
C ASP A 73 -9.87 -0.55 3.02
N VAL A 74 -9.83 -0.25 4.32
CA VAL A 74 -9.49 -1.25 5.35
C VAL A 74 -10.75 -2.04 5.70
N VAL A 75 -10.66 -3.36 5.69
CA VAL A 75 -11.74 -4.24 6.13
C VAL A 75 -11.56 -4.46 7.63
N HIS A 76 -12.55 -4.06 8.43
CA HIS A 76 -12.52 -4.30 9.87
C HIS A 76 -12.54 -5.81 10.17
N ASP A 77 -11.55 -6.27 10.93
CA ASP A 77 -11.44 -7.64 11.41
C ASP A 77 -12.08 -7.83 12.80
N GLN A 78 -11.97 -9.05 13.33
CA GLN A 78 -12.45 -9.43 14.67
C GLN A 78 -11.32 -10.02 15.54
N LEU A 79 -10.06 -9.66 15.26
CA LEU A 79 -8.86 -10.21 15.93
C LEU A 79 -8.56 -9.56 17.30
N GLY A 80 -9.50 -8.78 17.84
CA GLY A 80 -9.37 -8.10 19.13
C GLY A 80 -9.36 -6.57 19.02
N LEU A 81 -9.79 -5.91 20.09
CA LEU A 81 -9.76 -4.45 20.22
C LEU A 81 -8.38 -4.00 20.73
N VAL A 82 -7.92 -2.83 20.28
CA VAL A 82 -6.68 -2.17 20.75
C VAL A 82 -5.45 -3.10 20.67
N ARG A 83 -5.19 -3.64 19.47
CA ARG A 83 -3.97 -4.43 19.20
C ARG A 83 -2.75 -3.50 19.17
N SER A 84 -2.01 -3.42 20.29
CA SER A 84 -0.76 -2.65 20.42
C SER A 84 0.51 -3.48 20.24
N GLU A 85 0.40 -4.81 20.25
CA GLU A 85 1.53 -5.74 20.18
C GLU A 85 1.63 -6.41 18.80
N PHE A 86 2.87 -6.62 18.35
CA PHE A 86 3.18 -7.34 17.13
C PHE A 86 3.13 -8.87 17.35
N PRO A 87 2.89 -9.68 16.30
CA PRO A 87 2.67 -9.28 14.90
C PRO A 87 1.24 -8.79 14.64
N HIS A 88 1.11 -7.74 13.84
CA HIS A 88 -0.18 -7.27 13.36
C HIS A 88 -0.65 -8.04 12.11
N THR A 89 -1.96 -8.00 11.88
CA THR A 89 -2.61 -8.50 10.66
C THR A 89 -3.66 -7.50 10.22
N LEU A 90 -3.64 -7.15 8.92
CA LEU A 90 -4.51 -6.18 8.27
C LEU A 90 -5.30 -6.87 7.15
N TYR A 91 -6.59 -6.58 7.03
CA TYR A 91 -7.41 -6.94 5.87
C TYR A 91 -7.77 -5.68 5.09
N GLY A 92 -7.81 -5.77 3.76
CA GLY A 92 -8.13 -4.64 2.91
C GLY A 92 -8.75 -5.04 1.59
N VAL A 93 -9.39 -4.07 0.95
CA VAL A 93 -9.91 -4.17 -0.41
C VAL A 93 -9.39 -3.02 -1.25
N ALA A 94 -9.05 -3.28 -2.51
CA ALA A 94 -8.56 -2.28 -3.44
C ALA A 94 -9.25 -2.41 -4.80
N GLY A 95 -9.52 -1.27 -5.43
CA GLY A 95 -10.16 -1.19 -6.74
C GLY A 95 -9.16 -0.83 -7.84
N THR A 96 -8.96 -1.70 -8.83
CA THR A 96 -7.97 -1.47 -9.90
C THR A 96 -8.42 -0.49 -10.98
N GLN A 97 -7.43 0.08 -11.66
CA GLN A 97 -7.54 0.74 -12.96
C GLN A 97 -6.56 0.07 -13.94
N ALA A 98 -7.07 -0.89 -14.72
CA ALA A 98 -6.31 -1.63 -15.73
C ALA A 98 -6.43 -1.01 -17.13
N ASP A 99 -5.54 -1.42 -18.04
CA ASP A 99 -5.50 -0.96 -19.45
C ASP A 99 -6.79 -1.25 -20.24
N LYS A 100 -7.53 -2.31 -19.84
CA LYS A 100 -8.78 -2.75 -20.47
C LYS A 100 -9.86 -2.94 -19.43
N ALA A 101 -11.07 -2.53 -19.75
CA ALA A 101 -12.24 -2.65 -18.87
C ALA A 101 -12.42 -4.06 -18.27
N SER A 102 -12.15 -5.12 -19.05
CA SER A 102 -12.29 -6.53 -18.66
C SER A 102 -11.14 -7.10 -17.80
N ARG A 103 -10.06 -6.34 -17.59
CA ARG A 103 -8.91 -6.74 -16.76
C ARG A 103 -8.95 -6.18 -15.34
N ASN A 104 -9.97 -5.37 -15.04
CA ASN A 104 -10.16 -4.82 -13.72
C ASN A 104 -10.65 -5.88 -12.74
N TYR A 105 -10.24 -5.74 -11.49
CA TYR A 105 -10.73 -6.53 -10.37
C TYR A 105 -10.82 -5.71 -9.09
N ILE A 106 -11.60 -6.22 -8.15
CA ILE A 106 -11.44 -5.91 -6.74
C ILE A 106 -10.35 -6.86 -6.22
N GLY A 107 -9.27 -6.31 -5.67
CA GLY A 107 -8.27 -7.07 -4.94
C GLY A 107 -8.66 -7.11 -3.46
N ILE A 108 -8.88 -8.30 -2.91
CA ILE A 108 -9.13 -8.53 -1.50
C ILE A 108 -7.84 -9.11 -0.93
N PHE A 109 -7.23 -8.45 0.05
CA PHE A 109 -5.93 -8.84 0.57
C PHE A 109 -5.89 -8.95 2.09
N LYS A 110 -5.03 -9.85 2.57
CA LYS A 110 -4.64 -10.05 3.97
C LYS A 110 -3.14 -9.87 4.03
N LEU A 111 -2.68 -8.91 4.83
CA LEU A 111 -1.27 -8.73 5.17
C LEU A 111 -1.09 -9.22 6.61
N SER A 112 -0.42 -10.36 6.79
CA SER A 112 -0.10 -10.96 8.08
C SER A 112 1.40 -10.82 8.39
N ASN A 113 1.77 -11.14 9.63
CA ASN A 113 3.15 -11.10 10.10
C ASN A 113 3.80 -9.71 9.96
N ILE A 114 3.03 -8.65 10.24
CA ILE A 114 3.52 -7.29 10.26
C ILE A 114 4.26 -7.09 11.60
N SER A 115 5.58 -7.06 11.58
CA SER A 115 6.48 -6.72 12.69
C SER A 115 7.04 -5.31 12.50
N GLY A 116 7.37 -4.59 13.57
CA GLY A 116 7.94 -3.24 13.48
C GLY A 116 8.59 -2.78 14.78
N LYS A 117 9.21 -1.58 14.77
CA LYS A 117 9.84 -1.00 15.96
C LYS A 117 8.74 -0.65 17.00
N LYS A 118 8.82 -1.25 18.20
CA LYS A 118 7.96 -0.89 19.35
C LYS A 118 8.38 0.49 19.84
N ARG A 119 7.48 1.49 19.74
CA ARG A 119 7.68 2.78 20.42
C ARG A 119 7.20 2.66 21.86
N GLU A 120 8.10 2.90 22.81
CA GLU A 120 7.72 3.24 24.18
C GLU A 120 6.80 4.47 24.15
N PRO A 121 5.70 4.51 24.92
CA PRO A 121 4.86 5.70 25.02
C PRO A 121 5.68 6.86 25.58
N ILE A 122 5.69 8.01 24.90
CA ILE A 122 6.33 9.22 25.44
C ILE A 122 5.61 9.55 26.76
N PRO A 123 6.31 9.57 27.91
CA PRO A 123 5.67 9.82 29.19
C PRO A 123 5.12 11.25 29.23
N SER A 124 3.90 11.40 29.76
CA SER A 124 3.17 12.68 29.80
C SER A 124 3.85 13.78 30.62
N SER A 125 4.91 13.45 31.36
CA SER A 125 5.75 14.38 32.11
C SER A 125 6.67 15.25 31.24
N ALA A 126 6.76 15.00 29.93
CA ALA A 126 7.61 15.77 29.01
C ALA A 126 6.92 17.01 28.38
N ILE A 127 5.71 17.37 28.84
CA ILE A 127 4.88 18.44 28.24
C ILE A 127 4.92 19.73 29.06
N ASP A 128 5.08 19.64 30.39
CA ASP A 128 5.26 20.81 31.27
C ASP A 128 6.75 20.97 31.57
N GLY A 129 7.28 22.17 31.30
CA GLY A 129 8.71 22.37 31.06
C GLY A 129 9.61 22.48 32.29
N ASP A 130 10.91 22.55 31.97
CA ASP A 130 12.05 22.88 32.85
C ASP A 130 12.48 21.82 33.86
N SER A 131 13.24 20.82 33.38
CA SER A 131 14.37 20.30 34.16
C SER A 131 15.47 19.74 33.25
N ASP A 132 16.63 20.36 33.34
CA ASP A 132 17.91 19.95 32.73
C ASP A 132 18.35 18.61 33.35
N THR A 133 17.90 17.50 32.75
CA THR A 133 18.17 16.14 33.22
C THR A 133 18.79 15.31 32.12
N ASP A 134 20.09 15.04 32.28
CA ASP A 134 20.84 14.04 31.53
C ASP A 134 20.24 12.65 31.77
N VAL A 135 19.15 12.35 31.07
CA VAL A 135 18.75 10.96 30.83
C VAL A 135 19.74 10.40 29.82
N ASP A 136 20.86 9.90 30.36
CA ASP A 136 21.81 9.02 29.70
C ASP A 136 21.06 7.71 29.37
N SER A 137 20.14 7.81 28.41
CA SER A 137 19.30 6.72 27.96
C SER A 137 20.23 5.78 27.24
N GLU A 138 20.71 4.77 27.97
CA GLU A 138 21.56 3.73 27.42
C GLU A 138 20.88 3.13 26.19
N SER A 139 21.31 3.62 25.03
CA SER A 139 20.96 3.03 23.76
C SER A 139 21.57 1.65 23.79
N SER A 140 20.75 0.69 24.22
CA SER A 140 20.77 -0.67 23.69
C SER A 140 20.45 -0.53 22.21
N SER A 141 21.45 -0.02 21.49
CA SER A 141 21.68 -0.20 20.07
C SER A 141 21.82 -1.70 19.90
N ASP A 142 20.68 -2.37 19.89
CA ASP A 142 20.52 -3.65 19.24
C ASP A 142 20.60 -3.39 17.73
N GLY A 143 21.81 -2.99 17.34
CA GLY A 143 22.35 -3.03 16.01
C GLY A 143 22.93 -4.41 15.75
N GLU A 144 22.34 -5.44 16.35
CA GLU A 144 22.17 -6.67 15.62
C GLU A 144 21.50 -6.30 14.30
N ASP A 145 22.27 -6.43 13.23
CA ASP A 145 21.72 -6.81 11.94
C ASP A 145 20.86 -8.04 12.22
N GLU A 146 19.57 -7.86 12.53
CA GLU A 146 18.60 -8.95 12.52
C GLU A 146 18.71 -9.55 11.13
N GLU A 147 19.40 -10.69 11.03
CA GLU A 147 19.28 -11.61 9.92
C GLU A 147 17.78 -11.81 9.77
N THR A 148 17.16 -11.14 8.79
CA THR A 148 15.70 -11.05 8.70
C THR A 148 15.18 -12.44 8.39
N ASN A 149 14.93 -13.18 9.47
CA ASN A 149 14.45 -14.54 9.49
C ASN A 149 13.29 -14.59 8.51
N GLU A 150 13.29 -15.57 7.60
CA GLU A 150 12.25 -15.59 6.56
C GLU A 150 10.84 -15.66 7.20
N ASP A 151 10.78 -16.23 8.40
CA ASP A 151 9.64 -16.33 9.30
C ASP A 151 9.16 -15.00 9.92
N THR A 152 9.94 -13.91 9.90
CA THR A 152 9.50 -12.56 10.34
C THR A 152 9.15 -11.62 9.17
N LYS A 153 9.21 -12.11 7.93
CA LYS A 153 8.79 -11.33 6.75
C LYS A 153 7.26 -11.24 6.68
N PRO A 154 6.70 -10.07 6.34
CA PRO A 154 5.26 -9.90 6.18
C PRO A 154 4.75 -10.68 4.97
N ILE A 155 3.57 -11.28 5.13
CA ILE A 155 3.00 -12.20 4.14
C ILE A 155 1.75 -11.56 3.55
N LEU A 156 1.75 -11.34 2.23
CA LEU A 156 0.60 -10.87 1.47
C LEU A 156 -0.14 -12.07 0.85
N HIS A 157 -1.42 -12.20 1.18
CA HIS A 157 -2.36 -13.07 0.46
C HIS A 157 -3.31 -12.20 -0.37
N LEU A 158 -3.56 -12.54 -1.63
CA LEU A 158 -4.37 -11.70 -2.53
C LEU A 158 -5.38 -12.54 -3.32
N LYS A 159 -6.67 -12.30 -3.15
CA LYS A 159 -7.72 -12.86 -4.02
C LYS A 159 -8.36 -11.78 -4.88
N LYS A 160 -8.63 -12.10 -6.15
CA LYS A 160 -9.08 -11.16 -7.18
C LYS A 160 -10.52 -11.47 -7.58
N VAL A 161 -11.41 -10.48 -7.61
CA VAL A 161 -12.79 -10.59 -8.13
C VAL A 161 -12.95 -9.73 -9.37
N ALA A 162 -13.32 -10.32 -10.50
CA ALA A 162 -13.49 -9.60 -11.76
C ALA A 162 -14.51 -8.45 -11.64
N HIS A 163 -14.12 -7.25 -12.07
CA HIS A 163 -14.95 -6.05 -12.05
C HIS A 163 -15.17 -5.51 -13.48
N ALA A 164 -16.37 -5.00 -13.75
CA ALA A 164 -16.73 -4.49 -15.08
C ALA A 164 -16.32 -3.02 -15.23
N GLY A 165 -15.12 -2.78 -15.79
CA GLY A 165 -14.52 -1.45 -15.88
C GLY A 165 -13.73 -1.05 -14.64
N CYS A 166 -13.08 0.12 -14.70
CA CYS A 166 -12.23 0.62 -13.61
C CYS A 166 -13.05 0.88 -12.33
N VAL A 167 -12.43 0.67 -11.17
CA VAL A 167 -13.04 0.90 -9.86
C VAL A 167 -12.57 2.26 -9.32
N ASN A 168 -13.43 3.27 -9.44
CA ASN A 168 -13.11 4.66 -9.07
C ASN A 168 -13.10 4.87 -7.55
N ARG A 169 -14.05 4.25 -6.85
CA ARG A 169 -14.01 4.11 -5.38
C ARG A 169 -14.52 2.74 -4.94
N ILE A 170 -13.88 2.17 -3.92
CA ILE A 170 -14.39 1.05 -3.12
C ILE A 170 -14.56 1.48 -1.66
N ARG A 171 -15.59 0.98 -0.97
CA ARG A 171 -15.80 1.13 0.49
C ARG A 171 -16.38 -0.13 1.12
N SER A 172 -15.79 -0.58 2.22
CA SER A 172 -16.30 -1.65 3.10
C SER A 172 -17.33 -1.11 4.08
N MET A 173 -18.38 -1.87 4.37
CA MET A 173 -19.44 -1.45 5.30
C MET A 173 -18.99 -1.65 6.75
N THR A 174 -18.99 -0.57 7.53
CA THR A 174 -18.55 -0.56 8.95
C THR A 174 -19.22 -1.64 9.81
N GLN A 175 -20.53 -1.89 9.64
CA GLN A 175 -21.28 -2.86 10.43
C GLN A 175 -21.21 -4.31 9.88
N LYS A 176 -20.85 -4.48 8.61
CA LYS A 176 -20.71 -5.78 7.94
C LYS A 176 -19.53 -5.73 6.94
N PRO A 177 -18.27 -5.85 7.41
CA PRO A 177 -17.08 -5.56 6.59
C PRO A 177 -16.90 -6.44 5.34
N HIS A 178 -17.61 -7.57 5.28
CA HIS A 178 -17.70 -8.41 4.08
C HIS A 178 -18.52 -7.79 2.94
N ILE A 179 -19.40 -6.85 3.23
CA ILE A 179 -20.15 -6.11 2.22
C ILE A 179 -19.32 -4.90 1.76
N CYS A 180 -18.99 -4.86 0.48
CA CYS A 180 -18.27 -3.75 -0.15
C CYS A 180 -19.09 -3.12 -1.26
N ALA A 181 -19.08 -1.79 -1.35
CA ALA A 181 -19.62 -1.05 -2.49
C ALA A 181 -18.49 -0.57 -3.40
N THR A 182 -18.68 -0.66 -4.71
CA THR A 182 -17.82 -0.04 -5.72
C THR A 182 -18.59 0.97 -6.56
N TRP A 183 -17.94 2.07 -6.96
CA TRP A 183 -18.37 2.91 -8.07
C TRP A 183 -17.45 2.67 -9.25
N GLY A 184 -17.99 2.16 -10.36
CA GLY A 184 -17.25 1.97 -11.59
C GLY A 184 -17.27 3.18 -12.52
N ALA A 185 -16.26 3.29 -13.38
CA ALA A 185 -16.23 4.27 -14.49
C ALA A 185 -17.42 4.13 -15.47
N THR A 186 -18.17 3.03 -15.41
CA THR A 186 -19.42 2.83 -16.16
C THR A 186 -20.63 3.57 -15.57
N GLY A 187 -20.46 4.36 -14.51
CA GLY A 187 -21.54 5.04 -13.77
C GLY A 187 -22.29 4.15 -12.77
N HIS A 188 -22.12 2.82 -12.86
CA HIS A 188 -22.77 1.87 -11.97
C HIS A 188 -22.16 1.86 -10.58
N VAL A 189 -23.02 1.82 -9.56
CA VAL A 189 -22.65 1.48 -8.20
C VAL A 189 -23.03 0.02 -7.96
N GLN A 190 -22.08 -0.80 -7.53
CA GLN A 190 -22.23 -2.24 -7.35
C GLN A 190 -21.95 -2.62 -5.89
N VAL A 191 -22.75 -3.51 -5.33
CA VAL A 191 -22.57 -4.05 -3.97
C VAL A 191 -22.17 -5.52 -4.08
N TRP A 192 -21.12 -5.88 -3.35
CA TRP A 192 -20.48 -7.18 -3.36
C TRP A 192 -20.50 -7.79 -1.97
N ASP A 193 -20.78 -9.10 -1.88
CA ASP A 193 -20.60 -9.87 -0.66
C ASP A 193 -19.33 -10.71 -0.78
N LEU A 194 -18.28 -10.28 -0.09
CA LEU A 194 -16.95 -10.88 -0.17
C LEU A 194 -16.72 -11.92 0.94
N SER A 195 -17.76 -12.32 1.68
CA SER A 195 -17.67 -13.23 2.85
C SER A 195 -16.88 -14.51 2.56
N SER A 196 -17.22 -15.22 1.47
CA SER A 196 -16.55 -16.47 1.10
C SER A 196 -15.06 -16.28 0.80
N ILE A 197 -14.69 -15.13 0.25
CA ILE A 197 -13.30 -14.82 -0.14
C ILE A 197 -12.50 -14.40 1.09
N LEU A 198 -13.08 -13.55 1.96
CA LEU A 198 -12.46 -13.13 3.22
C LEU A 198 -12.24 -14.31 4.18
N ASN A 199 -13.21 -15.23 4.30
CA ASN A 199 -13.07 -16.44 5.11
C ASN A 199 -11.93 -17.32 4.58
N SER A 200 -11.88 -17.55 3.27
CA SER A 200 -10.78 -18.29 2.64
C SER A 200 -9.41 -17.60 2.81
N LEU A 201 -9.38 -16.26 2.81
CA LEU A 201 -8.17 -15.49 3.14
C LEU A 201 -7.76 -15.66 4.61
N ALA A 202 -8.72 -15.64 5.53
CA ALA A 202 -8.48 -15.82 6.96
C ALA A 202 -7.88 -17.21 7.25
N GLU A 203 -8.45 -18.26 6.68
CA GLU A 203 -7.98 -19.65 6.76
C GLU A 203 -6.61 -19.89 6.11
N SER A 204 -6.26 -19.12 5.06
CA SER A 204 -4.95 -19.28 4.41
C SER A 204 -3.81 -18.83 5.32
N ALA A 205 -2.95 -19.78 5.70
CA ALA A 205 -1.76 -19.56 6.53
C ALA A 205 -0.48 -19.29 5.71
N THR A 206 -0.41 -19.81 4.48
CA THR A 206 0.66 -19.54 3.51
C THR A 206 0.08 -19.09 2.17
N PRO A 207 0.75 -18.19 1.43
CA PRO A 207 0.29 -17.74 0.12
C PRO A 207 0.59 -18.84 -0.90
N ALA A 208 -0.45 -19.42 -1.47
CA ALA A 208 -0.31 -20.43 -2.51
C ALA A 208 -0.05 -19.74 -3.86
N PRO A 209 1.14 -19.88 -4.49
CA PRO A 209 1.54 -19.09 -5.67
C PRO A 209 0.73 -19.37 -6.94
N LYS A 210 -0.32 -20.19 -6.86
CA LYS A 210 -1.29 -20.47 -7.92
C LYS A 210 -2.69 -19.93 -7.64
N GLU A 211 -3.02 -19.57 -6.40
CA GLU A 211 -4.32 -18.97 -6.09
C GLU A 211 -4.35 -17.47 -6.38
N ASP A 212 -3.26 -16.75 -6.12
CA ASP A 212 -3.24 -15.29 -6.24
C ASP A 212 -3.53 -14.79 -7.68
N ASP A 213 -3.29 -15.61 -8.70
CA ASP A 213 -3.60 -15.30 -10.11
C ASP A 213 -5.01 -15.73 -10.58
N VAL A 214 -5.77 -16.42 -9.75
CA VAL A 214 -7.16 -16.78 -10.07
C VAL A 214 -8.06 -15.55 -9.88
N ILE A 215 -8.65 -15.09 -10.99
CA ILE A 215 -9.68 -14.06 -10.95
C ILE A 215 -11.05 -14.73 -10.81
N HIS A 216 -11.60 -14.69 -9.60
CA HIS A 216 -12.95 -15.16 -9.31
C HIS A 216 -13.99 -14.33 -10.06
N ARG A 217 -15.00 -15.00 -10.63
CA ARG A 217 -16.13 -14.34 -11.32
C ARG A 217 -17.36 -14.42 -10.44
N GLN A 218 -17.65 -13.34 -9.73
CA GLN A 218 -18.80 -13.20 -8.86
C GLN A 218 -19.78 -12.18 -9.47
N THR A 219 -21.08 -12.38 -9.24
CA THR A 219 -22.11 -11.40 -9.59
C THR A 219 -22.34 -10.47 -8.40
N PRO A 220 -22.45 -9.14 -8.60
CA PRO A 220 -22.83 -8.22 -7.53
C PRO A 220 -24.20 -8.57 -6.93
N VAL A 221 -24.33 -8.46 -5.61
CA VAL A 221 -25.60 -8.60 -4.86
C VAL A 221 -26.61 -7.54 -5.29
N LYS A 222 -26.13 -6.33 -5.56
CA LYS A 222 -26.94 -5.23 -6.07
C LYS A 222 -26.16 -4.44 -7.11
N VAL A 223 -26.86 -3.99 -8.15
CA VAL A 223 -26.37 -2.99 -9.10
C VAL A 223 -27.35 -1.82 -9.11
N PHE A 224 -26.83 -0.60 -9.01
CA PHE A 224 -27.57 0.64 -9.10
C PHE A 224 -27.06 1.43 -10.31
N SER A 225 -27.94 1.63 -11.30
CA SER A 225 -27.68 2.29 -12.58
C SER A 225 -28.32 3.69 -12.68
N GLY A 226 -28.68 4.31 -11.54
CA GLY A 226 -29.38 5.59 -11.52
C GLY A 226 -28.52 6.80 -11.93
N HIS A 227 -27.19 6.65 -12.00
CA HIS A 227 -26.26 7.71 -12.39
C HIS A 227 -25.93 7.65 -13.88
N LYS A 228 -25.99 8.80 -14.56
CA LYS A 228 -25.69 8.94 -16.00
C LYS A 228 -24.20 9.10 -16.32
N ALA A 229 -23.37 9.28 -15.30
CA ALA A 229 -21.94 9.51 -15.40
C ALA A 229 -21.24 8.75 -14.26
N GLU A 230 -19.92 8.61 -14.36
CA GLU A 230 -19.11 8.11 -13.27
C GLU A 230 -19.15 9.02 -12.04
N GLY A 231 -18.74 8.46 -10.90
CA GLY A 231 -18.58 9.19 -9.66
C GLY A 231 -17.44 8.58 -8.85
N TYR A 232 -16.98 9.37 -7.88
CA TYR A 232 -15.93 8.95 -6.95
C TYR A 232 -16.44 8.94 -5.51
N ALA A 233 -17.50 9.66 -5.17
CA ALA A 233 -17.92 9.87 -3.79
C ALA A 233 -19.04 8.89 -3.35
N ILE A 234 -18.63 7.68 -2.91
CA ILE A 234 -19.46 6.77 -2.12
C ILE A 234 -19.01 6.76 -0.65
N ASP A 235 -19.96 6.57 0.26
CA ASP A 235 -19.69 6.21 1.65
C ASP A 235 -20.87 5.49 2.32
N TRP A 236 -20.60 4.65 3.31
CA TRP A 236 -21.63 3.96 4.08
C TRP A 236 -22.13 4.79 5.26
N SER A 237 -23.41 4.68 5.61
CA SER A 237 -23.93 5.28 6.84
C SER A 237 -23.41 4.53 8.07
N PRO A 238 -22.71 5.15 9.02
CA PRO A 238 -22.30 4.48 10.26
C PRO A 238 -23.48 4.20 11.19
N LEU A 239 -24.58 4.96 11.07
CA LEU A 239 -25.77 4.84 11.93
C LEU A 239 -26.85 3.91 11.38
N VAL A 240 -26.92 3.71 10.06
CA VAL A 240 -27.98 2.93 9.40
C VAL A 240 -27.36 1.86 8.53
N THR A 241 -27.29 0.64 9.07
CA THR A 241 -26.78 -0.55 8.37
C THR A 241 -27.40 -0.69 6.98
N GLY A 242 -26.58 -0.89 5.96
CA GLY A 242 -27.04 -1.06 4.58
C GLY A 242 -27.50 0.21 3.86
N SER A 243 -27.40 1.40 4.49
CA SER A 243 -27.65 2.68 3.82
C SER A 243 -26.34 3.22 3.20
N LEU A 244 -26.33 3.39 1.88
CA LEU A 244 -25.19 3.90 1.11
C LEU A 244 -25.49 5.31 0.59
N PHE A 245 -24.58 6.24 0.84
CA PHE A 245 -24.62 7.61 0.32
C PHE A 245 -23.79 7.75 -0.95
N LEU A 246 -24.35 8.41 -1.96
CA LEU A 246 -23.78 8.57 -3.29
C LEU A 246 -23.83 10.04 -3.71
N VAL A 247 -22.70 10.62 -4.11
CA VAL A 247 -22.62 12.00 -4.62
C VAL A 247 -22.04 12.02 -6.03
N THR A 248 -22.81 12.56 -6.98
CA THR A 248 -22.33 12.90 -8.34
C THR A 248 -22.23 14.42 -8.47
N ALA A 249 -21.13 14.91 -9.05
CA ALA A 249 -20.88 16.35 -9.18
C ALA A 249 -21.86 17.10 -10.11
N ILE A 250 -22.63 16.37 -10.93
CA ILE A 250 -23.50 16.92 -11.99
C ILE A 250 -24.83 17.50 -11.45
N ARG A 251 -25.12 17.39 -10.15
CA ARG A 251 -26.16 18.19 -9.49
C ARG A 251 -25.66 18.82 -8.20
N ALA A 252 -25.26 20.08 -8.30
CA ALA A 252 -25.27 20.98 -7.16
C ALA A 252 -26.65 20.91 -6.47
N PHE A 253 -26.66 20.70 -5.15
CA PHE A 253 -27.85 20.74 -4.29
C PHE A 253 -28.99 19.71 -4.54
N THR A 254 -28.68 18.45 -4.86
CA THR A 254 -29.61 17.34 -4.53
C THR A 254 -28.95 16.17 -3.82
N CYS A 255 -29.04 16.14 -2.48
CA CYS A 255 -28.88 14.92 -1.68
C CYS A 255 -30.06 13.98 -1.97
N GLY A 256 -29.93 13.13 -3.00
CA GLY A 256 -31.09 12.50 -3.65
C GLY A 256 -30.93 11.04 -4.07
N SER A 257 -29.88 10.34 -3.65
CA SER A 257 -29.67 8.93 -3.99
C SER A 257 -29.13 8.16 -2.78
N ARG A 258 -30.05 7.61 -1.98
CA ARG A 258 -29.73 6.61 -0.95
C ARG A 258 -30.10 5.23 -1.47
N LEU A 259 -29.12 4.32 -1.53
CA LEU A 259 -29.41 2.90 -1.73
C LEU A 259 -29.58 2.27 -0.34
N HIS A 260 -30.71 1.58 -0.12
CA HIS A 260 -30.94 0.79 1.09
C HIS A 260 -30.88 -0.69 0.75
N LEU A 261 -30.02 -1.42 1.44
CA LEU A 261 -29.98 -2.88 1.43
C LEU A 261 -30.95 -3.42 2.49
N THR A 262 -32.22 -3.54 2.14
CA THR A 262 -33.18 -4.33 2.92
C THR A 262 -32.86 -5.81 2.71
N GLY A 263 -32.46 -6.50 3.78
CA GLY A 263 -32.16 -7.93 3.73
C GLY A 263 -33.41 -8.77 3.44
N THR A 264 -33.22 -9.84 2.69
CA THR A 264 -34.02 -11.07 2.76
C THR A 264 -33.50 -11.93 3.90
#